data_AF-A0A2C1K4I8-F1
#
_entry.id   AF-A0A2C1K4I8-F1
#
_cell.length_a   1.000
_cell.length_b   1.000
_cell.length_c   1.000
_cell.angle_alpha   90.00
_cell.angle_beta   90.00
_cell.angle_gamma   90.00
#
_symmetry.space_group_name_H-M   'P 1'
#
loop_
_entity.id
_entity.type
_entity.pdbx_description
1 polymer ?
#
loop_
_entity_poly.entity_id
_entity_poly.type
_entity_poly.pdbx_seq_one_letter_code
_entity_poly.pdbx_strand_id
1 'polypeptide(L)' 'MDTTSNNTMQQDQEESKRTYRHWTTLEDRKLLELRNSGMKFRHIAEQLSRTPISVEKRYRKILKGDI' A
#
# COMPACT_ATOMS: atom_id res chain seq x y z
N MET A 1 -1.78 -17.57 35.24
CA MET A 1 -0.82 -17.62 34.13
C MET A 1 -1.46 -17.01 32.90
N ASP A 2 -1.25 -15.71 32.82
CA ASP A 2 -1.15 -14.86 31.64
C ASP A 2 -2.20 -15.02 30.52
N THR A 3 -3.06 -14.01 30.52
CA THR A 3 -4.20 -13.71 29.67
C THR A 3 -3.85 -13.52 28.20
N THR A 4 -4.82 -13.90 27.33
CA THR A 4 -5.18 -13.36 26.00
C THR A 4 -5.12 -14.44 24.91
N SER A 5 -6.12 -15.32 24.81
CA SER A 5 -7.36 -15.11 24.04
C SER A 5 -7.13 -14.59 22.62
N ASN A 6 -7.20 -15.53 21.68
CA ASN A 6 -7.96 -15.52 20.42
C ASN A 6 -8.11 -14.18 19.68
N ASN A 7 -7.86 -14.20 18.37
CA ASN A 7 -8.93 -14.20 17.36
C ASN A 7 -8.40 -13.65 16.02
N THR A 8 -8.34 -14.54 15.03
CA THR A 8 -8.81 -14.35 13.65
C THR A 8 -8.75 -12.93 13.07
N MET A 9 -7.83 -12.73 12.13
CA MET A 9 -8.12 -11.91 10.95
C MET A 9 -7.73 -12.71 9.72
N GLN A 10 -8.64 -13.61 9.34
CA GLN A 10 -8.81 -14.04 7.96
C GLN A 10 -9.04 -12.78 7.14
N GLN A 11 -8.14 -12.46 6.22
CA GLN A 11 -8.45 -11.52 5.15
C GLN A 11 -8.78 -12.33 3.92
N ASP A 12 -10.06 -12.23 3.57
CA ASP A 12 -10.73 -12.86 2.46
C ASP A 12 -9.89 -12.91 1.18
N GLN A 13 -9.71 -14.14 0.72
CA GLN A 13 -9.36 -14.49 -0.65
C GLN A 13 -10.57 -14.19 -1.53
N GLU A 14 -10.86 -12.92 -1.80
CA GLU A 14 -11.70 -12.58 -2.94
C GLU A 14 -10.76 -12.31 -4.12
N GLU A 15 -10.47 -13.38 -4.88
CA GLU A 15 -9.70 -13.35 -6.11
C GLU A 15 -10.51 -12.64 -7.23
N SER A 16 -10.90 -11.40 -6.98
CA SER A 16 -11.38 -10.51 -8.02
C SER A 16 -10.16 -10.13 -8.87
N LYS A 17 -10.25 -10.37 -10.18
CA LYS A 17 -9.22 -9.98 -11.15
C LYS A 17 -8.77 -8.56 -10.83
N ARG A 18 -7.49 -8.39 -10.48
CA ARG A 18 -6.92 -7.09 -10.10
C ARG A 18 -7.17 -6.09 -11.22
N THR A 19 -8.22 -5.28 -11.11
CA THR A 19 -8.56 -4.28 -12.10
C THR A 19 -7.45 -3.25 -12.15
N TYR A 20 -6.95 -2.95 -13.34
CA TYR A 20 -6.01 -1.86 -13.52
C TYR A 20 -6.70 -0.56 -13.08
N ARG A 21 -6.14 0.08 -12.06
CA ARG A 21 -6.64 1.34 -11.49
C ARG A 21 -5.54 2.38 -11.60
N HIS A 22 -5.86 3.54 -12.17
CA HIS A 22 -4.95 4.68 -12.23
C HIS A 22 -4.53 5.16 -10.84
N TRP A 23 -3.37 5.80 -10.79
CA TRP A 23 -2.90 6.50 -9.60
C TRP A 23 -3.47 7.91 -9.59
N THR A 24 -4.04 8.29 -8.46
CA THR A 24 -4.55 9.64 -8.23
C THR A 24 -3.47 10.50 -7.58
N THR A 25 -3.57 11.82 -7.77
CA THR A 25 -2.68 12.79 -7.11
C THR A 25 -2.77 12.75 -5.58
N LEU A 26 -3.91 12.29 -5.03
CA LEU A 26 -4.07 12.07 -3.59
C LEU A 26 -3.28 10.86 -3.11
N GLU A 27 -3.35 9.74 -3.85
CA GLU A 27 -2.55 8.54 -3.56
C GLU A 27 -1.05 8.83 -3.66
N ASP A 28 -0.62 9.61 -4.65
CA ASP A 28 0.79 10.00 -4.81
C ASP A 28 1.28 10.86 -3.65
N ARG A 29 0.48 11.85 -3.21
CA ARG A 29 0.80 12.66 -2.03
C ARG A 29 0.92 11.81 -0.78
N LYS A 30 -0.03 10.90 -0.55
CA LYS A 30 -0.01 9.99 0.60
C LYS A 30 1.18 9.03 0.53
N LEU A 31 1.53 8.54 -0.66
CA LEU A 31 2.72 7.72 -0.88
C LEU A 31 4.00 8.46 -0.51
N LEU A 32 4.17 9.70 -0.98
CA LEU A 32 5.32 10.53 -0.64
C LEU A 32 5.41 10.81 0.86
N GLU A 33 4.29 11.20 1.49
CA GLU A 33 4.21 11.49 2.93
C GLU A 33 4.62 10.27 3.77
N LEU A 34 4.01 9.12 3.52
CA LEU A 34 4.32 7.88 4.24
C LEU A 34 5.76 7.41 3.98
N ARG A 35 6.30 7.66 2.78
CA ARG A 35 7.69 7.32 2.49
C ARG A 35 8.67 8.24 3.21
N ASN A 36 8.37 9.53 3.26
CA ASN A 36 9.15 10.52 4.01
C ASN A 36 9.12 10.24 5.52
N SER A 37 8.05 9.65 6.04
CA SER A 37 7.98 9.18 7.44
C SER A 37 8.78 7.90 7.70
N GLY A 38 9.49 7.35 6.71
CA GLY A 38 10.31 6.15 6.84
C GLY A 38 9.54 4.84 6.70
N MET A 39 8.26 4.86 6.32
CA MET A 39 7.45 3.65 6.21
C MET A 39 7.95 2.74 5.08
N LYS A 40 7.88 1.42 5.31
CA LYS A 40 8.19 0.41 4.31
C LYS A 40 7.06 0.31 3.27
N PHE A 41 7.41 0.06 2.01
CA PHE A 41 6.42 -0.03 0.91
C PHE A 41 5.32 -1.06 1.16
N ARG A 42 5.60 -2.15 1.89
CA ARG A 42 4.59 -3.15 2.26
C ARG A 42 3.41 -2.54 3.02
N HIS A 43 3.70 -1.81 4.09
CA HIS A 43 2.67 -1.16 4.91
C HIS A 43 1.96 -0.04 4.15
N ILE A 44 2.69 0.70 3.30
CA ILE A 44 2.08 1.72 2.44
C ILE A 44 1.09 1.07 1.46
N ALA A 45 1.44 -0.09 0.91
CA ALA A 45 0.56 -0.84 0.01
C ALA A 45 -0.73 -1.29 0.70
N GLU A 46 -0.63 -1.75 1.95
CA GLU A 46 -1.80 -2.09 2.78
C GLU A 46 -2.70 -0.86 2.98
N GLN A 47 -2.14 0.30 3.30
CA GLN A 47 -2.90 1.54 3.47
C GLN A 47 -3.54 2.08 2.18
N LEU A 48 -2.92 1.83 1.02
CA LEU A 48 -3.41 2.27 -0.28
C LEU A 48 -4.24 1.19 -0.99
N SER A 49 -4.39 0.00 -0.39
CA SER A 49 -5.00 -1.16 -1.04
C SER A 49 -4.37 -1.47 -2.41
N ARG A 50 -3.04 -1.39 -2.49
CA ARG A 50 -2.22 -1.65 -3.68
C ARG A 50 -1.21 -2.76 -3.40
N THR A 51 -0.54 -3.26 -4.43
CA THR A 51 0.59 -4.18 -4.24
C THR A 51 1.88 -3.41 -3.94
N PRO A 52 2.78 -3.92 -3.08
CA PRO A 52 4.02 -3.22 -2.74
C PRO A 52 4.89 -2.87 -3.96
N ILE A 53 4.92 -3.76 -4.96
CA ILE A 53 5.65 -3.56 -6.22
C ILE A 53 5.05 -2.39 -7.03
N SER A 54 3.72 -2.28 -7.07
CA SER A 54 3.05 -1.17 -7.77
C SER A 54 3.37 0.17 -7.10
N VAL A 55 3.32 0.19 -5.77
CA VAL A 55 3.66 1.36 -4.94
C VAL A 55 5.10 1.80 -5.18
N GLU A 56 6.06 0.87 -5.13
CA GLU A 56 7.48 1.17 -5.37
C GLU A 56 7.72 1.71 -6.79
N LYS A 57 7.12 1.08 -7.81
CA LYS A 57 7.22 1.57 -9.19
C LYS A 57 6.65 2.98 -9.33
N ARG A 58 5.50 3.27 -8.71
CA ARG A 58 4.92 4.62 -8.74
C ARG A 58 5.81 5.63 -8.03
N TYR A 59 6.31 5.31 -6.84
CA TYR A 59 7.22 6.17 -6.09
C TYR A 59 8.44 6.59 -6.94
N ARG A 60 9.07 5.62 -7.62
CA ARG A 60 10.20 5.90 -8.51
C ARG A 60 9.83 6.80 -9.70
N LYS A 61 8.63 6.65 -10.27
CA LYS A 61 8.14 7.53 -11.34
C LYS A 61 7.93 8.97 -10.85
N ILE A 62 7.32 9.14 -9.68
CA ILE A 62 7.13 10.46 -9.07
C ILE A 62 8.48 11.15 -8.85
N LEU A 63 9.48 10.43 -8.32
CA LEU A 63 10.82 11.00 -8.11
C LEU A 63 11.54 11.40 -9.41
N LYS A 64 11.22 10.75 -10.53
CA LYS A 64 11.77 11.11 -11.85
C LYS A 64 11.01 12.26 -12.52
N GLY A 65 9.83 12.64 -12.02
CA GLY A 65 8.93 13.59 -12.67
C GLY A 65 8.07 12.98 -13.78
N ASP A 66 8.06 11.66 -13.93
CA ASP A 66 7.32 10.92 -14.97
C ASP A 66 5.89 10.56 -14.50
N ILE A 67 5.03 11.57 -14.25
CA ILE A 67 3.68 11.41 -13.66
C ILE A 67 2.52 11.63 -14.61
#